data_AF-A0A965E3M6-F1
#
_entry.id   AF-A0A965E3M6-F1
#
_cell.length_a   1.000
_cell.length_b   1.000
_cell.length_c   1.000
_cell.angle_alpha   90.00
_cell.angle_beta   90.00
_cell.angle_gamma   90.00
#
_symmetry.space_group_name_H-M   'P 1'
#
loop_
_entity.id
_entity.type
_entity.pdbx_description
1 polymer ?
#
loop_
_entity_poly.entity_id
_entity_poly.type
_entity_poly.pdbx_seq_one_letter_code
_entity_poly.pdbx_strand_id
1 'polypeptide(L)'
;GDESVRYSGELHIYAVGGNAEAARRAGINVKMVRIAAFMICTGFAAVAGMIFVSRANSISPTTGGSSTLLYAVGAAVIGGTSLFGGKGKVSDAILGGLVVAVIDNGMALLGYPAGIKFMVTGAVLLISATIDAVSRRGASAT
;
A
#
# COMPACT_ATOMS: atom_id res chain seq x y z
N GLY A 1 -4.62 -9.91 29.21
CA GLY A 1 -3.76 -8.74 29.49
C GLY A 1 -3.20 -8.16 28.20
N ASP A 2 -2.43 -8.96 27.45
CA ASP A 2 -1.72 -8.52 26.24
C ASP A 2 -2.60 -8.58 24.96
N GLU A 3 -3.45 -9.61 24.82
CA GLU A 3 -4.34 -9.73 23.66
C GLU A 3 -5.35 -8.59 23.53
N SER A 4 -5.91 -8.09 24.63
CA SER A 4 -6.84 -6.95 24.63
C SER A 4 -6.21 -5.66 24.08
N VAL A 5 -4.89 -5.50 24.21
CA VAL A 5 -4.15 -4.35 23.67
C VAL A 5 -3.86 -4.53 22.18
N ARG A 6 -3.60 -5.76 21.71
CA ARG A 6 -3.40 -6.06 20.28
C ARG A 6 -4.66 -5.86 19.45
N TYR A 7 -5.83 -6.33 19.90
CA TYR A 7 -7.10 -6.08 19.19
C TYR A 7 -7.42 -4.59 19.10
N SER A 8 -7.05 -3.82 20.13
CA SER A 8 -7.22 -2.36 20.15
C SER A 8 -6.33 -1.64 19.12
N GLY A 9 -5.11 -2.12 18.88
CA GLY A 9 -4.18 -1.52 17.93
C GLY A 9 -4.68 -1.51 16.48
N GLU A 10 -5.24 -2.63 16.02
CA GLU A 10 -5.81 -2.73 14.66
C GLU A 10 -7.02 -1.81 14.50
N LEU A 11 -7.95 -1.85 15.47
CA LEU A 11 -9.12 -0.97 15.51
C LEU A 11 -8.73 0.51 15.50
N HIS A 12 -7.66 0.88 16.22
CA HIS A 12 -7.14 2.24 16.21
C HIS A 12 -6.59 2.65 14.84
N ILE A 13 -5.90 1.75 14.12
CA ILE A 13 -5.43 2.02 12.76
C ILE A 13 -6.61 2.24 11.81
N TYR A 14 -7.64 1.38 11.84
CA TYR A 14 -8.84 1.57 11.01
C TYR A 14 -9.61 2.85 11.37
N ALA A 15 -9.79 3.14 12.67
CA ALA A 15 -10.47 4.35 13.12
C ALA A 15 -9.75 5.63 12.68
N VAL A 16 -8.42 5.68 12.86
CA VAL A 16 -7.58 6.80 12.42
C VAL A 16 -7.59 6.94 10.90
N GLY A 17 -7.57 5.80 10.18
CA GLY A 17 -7.60 5.77 8.71
C GLY A 17 -8.93 6.26 8.13
N GLY A 18 -10.06 5.94 8.75
CA GLY A 18 -11.38 6.36 8.26
C GLY A 18 -11.72 7.82 8.59
N ASN A 19 -11.51 8.23 9.84
CA ASN A 19 -11.74 9.62 10.27
C ASN A 19 -10.86 9.98 11.47
N ALA A 20 -9.71 10.60 11.20
CA ALA A 20 -8.75 11.02 12.22
C ALA A 20 -9.33 12.00 13.26
N GLU A 21 -10.29 12.84 12.86
CA GLU A 21 -10.90 13.80 13.77
C GLU A 21 -11.89 13.15 14.73
N ALA A 22 -12.69 12.20 14.24
CA ALA A 22 -13.56 11.37 15.09
C ALA A 22 -12.73 10.48 16.03
N ALA A 23 -11.66 9.85 15.53
CA ALA A 23 -10.75 9.05 16.35
C ALA A 23 -10.13 9.87 17.50
N ARG A 24 -9.72 11.11 17.21
CA ARG A 24 -9.20 12.04 18.24
C ARG A 24 -10.26 12.39 19.28
N ARG A 25 -11.52 12.62 18.86
CA ARG A 25 -12.65 12.88 19.77
C ARG A 25 -12.98 11.66 20.64
N ALA A 26 -12.72 10.45 20.15
CA ALA A 26 -12.85 9.20 20.91
C ALA A 26 -11.66 8.90 21.84
N GLY A 27 -10.71 9.84 22.01
CA GLY A 27 -9.56 9.67 22.89
C GLY A 27 -8.38 8.89 22.30
N ILE A 28 -8.41 8.54 21.01
CA ILE A 28 -7.31 7.83 20.35
C ILE A 28 -6.17 8.82 20.06
N ASN A 29 -4.95 8.46 20.45
CA ASN A 29 -3.75 9.24 20.11
C ASN A 29 -3.35 9.02 18.65
N VAL A 30 -4.00 9.78 17.75
CA VAL A 30 -3.77 9.76 16.29
C VAL A 30 -2.28 9.90 15.93
N LYS A 31 -1.56 10.76 16.65
CA LYS A 31 -0.13 11.03 16.39
C LYS A 31 0.69 9.76 16.64
N MET A 32 0.47 9.08 17.76
CA MET A 32 1.19 7.83 18.06
C MET A 32 0.83 6.70 17.11
N VAL A 33 -0.44 6.55 16.74
CA VAL A 33 -0.86 5.54 15.76
C VAL A 33 -0.15 5.75 14.41
N ARG A 34 -0.06 7.00 13.93
CA ARG A 34 0.67 7.33 12.70
C ARG A 34 2.17 7.07 12.82
N ILE A 35 2.80 7.49 13.92
CA ILE A 35 4.23 7.25 14.16
C ILE A 35 4.51 5.75 14.15
N ALA A 36 3.73 4.95 14.90
CA ALA A 36 3.89 3.50 14.94
C ALA A 36 3.73 2.88 13.54
N ALA A 37 2.74 3.30 12.75
CA ALA A 37 2.53 2.81 11.39
C ALA A 37 3.73 3.15 10.47
N PHE A 38 4.26 4.37 10.53
CA PHE A 38 5.44 4.76 9.76
C PHE A 38 6.71 4.02 10.21
N MET A 39 6.88 3.78 11.52
CA MET A 39 8.01 3.01 12.05
C MET A 39 7.98 1.56 11.56
N ILE A 40 6.83 0.91 11.61
CA ILE A 40 6.65 -0.46 11.11
C ILE A 40 6.90 -0.51 9.60
N CYS A 41 6.31 0.42 8.83
CA CYS A 41 6.51 0.52 7.38
C CYS A 41 8.00 0.71 7.03
N THR A 42 8.70 1.62 7.71
CA THR A 42 10.12 1.88 7.50
C THR A 42 10.98 0.66 7.86
N GLY A 43 10.62 -0.07 8.92
CA GLY A 43 11.28 -1.32 9.28
C GLY A 43 11.20 -2.36 8.16
N PHE A 44 10.01 -2.57 7.58
CA PHE A 44 9.84 -3.45 6.43
C PHE A 44 10.58 -2.93 5.18
N ALA A 45 10.53 -1.62 4.91
CA ALA A 45 11.22 -1.00 3.79
C ALA A 45 12.74 -1.16 3.90
N ALA A 46 13.32 -1.03 5.10
CA ALA A 46 14.75 -1.23 5.34
C ALA A 46 15.17 -2.69 5.10
N VAL A 47 14.40 -3.65 5.61
CA VAL A 47 14.67 -5.08 5.39
C VAL A 47 14.54 -5.45 3.91
N ALA A 48 13.46 -5.01 3.25
CA ALA A 48 13.26 -5.23 1.82
C ALA A 48 14.36 -4.59 0.96
N GLY A 49 14.78 -3.37 1.32
CA GLY A 49 15.88 -2.65 0.67
C GLY A 49 17.21 -3.37 0.80
N MET A 50 17.56 -3.87 2.00
CA MET A 50 18.77 -4.67 2.21
C MET A 50 18.78 -5.94 1.33
N ILE A 51 17.65 -6.65 1.29
CA ILE A 51 17.50 -7.85 0.44
C ILE A 51 17.64 -7.48 -1.04
N PHE A 52 17.00 -6.38 -1.46
CA PHE A 52 17.05 -5.92 -2.85
C PHE A 52 18.48 -5.57 -3.28
N VAL A 53 19.21 -4.79 -2.47
CA VAL A 53 20.61 -4.42 -2.74
C VAL A 53 21.52 -5.64 -2.79
N SER A 54 21.34 -6.58 -1.85
CA SER A 54 22.11 -7.82 -1.82
C SER A 54 21.93 -8.66 -3.09
N ARG A 55 20.76 -8.59 -3.73
CA ARG A 55 20.49 -9.28 -5.00
C ARG A 55 20.97 -8.51 -6.22
N ALA A 56 20.87 -7.19 -6.20
CA ALA A 56 21.20 -6.34 -7.35
C ALA A 56 22.72 -6.18 -7.58
N ASN A 57 23.56 -6.44 -6.55
CA ASN A 57 25.03 -6.28 -6.55
C ASN A 57 25.55 -4.88 -6.96
N SER A 58 24.68 -3.96 -7.36
CA SER A 58 24.98 -2.61 -7.79
C SER A 58 23.76 -1.71 -7.56
N ILE A 59 24.00 -0.45 -7.24
CA ILE A 59 22.96 0.56 -7.01
C ILE A 59 23.31 1.76 -7.88
N SER A 60 22.29 2.32 -8.53
CA SER A 60 22.36 3.58 -9.27
C SER A 60 21.57 4.66 -8.52
N PRO A 61 21.79 5.95 -8.80
CA PRO A 61 20.96 7.03 -8.25
C PRO A 61 19.47 6.90 -8.58
N THR A 62 19.12 6.12 -9.61
CA THR A 62 17.74 5.82 -10.01
C THR A 62 17.14 4.59 -9.32
N THR A 63 17.95 3.83 -8.58
CA THR A 63 17.50 2.64 -7.84
C THR A 63 16.58 3.04 -6.70
N GLY A 64 15.42 2.38 -6.57
CA GLY A 64 14.41 2.74 -5.57
C GLY A 64 13.58 3.98 -5.91
N GLY A 65 13.63 4.44 -7.16
CA GLY A 65 12.89 5.61 -7.64
C GLY A 65 11.39 5.37 -7.88
N SER A 66 10.83 6.07 -8.86
CA SER A 66 9.37 6.11 -9.12
C SER A 66 8.73 4.74 -9.37
N SER A 67 9.47 3.78 -9.92
CA SER A 67 8.98 2.42 -10.16
C SER A 67 8.64 1.69 -8.87
N THR A 68 9.52 1.76 -7.87
CA THR A 68 9.32 1.14 -6.56
C THR A 68 8.11 1.74 -5.87
N LEU A 69 7.93 3.06 -5.95
CA LEU A 69 6.77 3.75 -5.39
C LEU A 69 5.47 3.36 -6.11
N LEU A 70 5.49 3.31 -7.44
CA LEU A 70 4.35 2.89 -8.25
C LEU A 70 3.94 1.46 -7.94
N TYR A 71 4.90 0.55 -7.80
CA TYR A 71 4.64 -0.85 -7.49
C TYR A 71 4.15 -1.01 -6.04
N ALA A 72 4.69 -0.25 -5.09
CA ALA A 72 4.27 -0.31 -3.69
C ALA A 72 2.82 0.19 -3.50
N VAL A 73 2.51 1.38 -4.01
CA VAL A 73 1.14 1.93 -3.96
C VAL A 73 0.20 1.10 -4.85
N GLY A 74 0.68 0.69 -6.02
CA GLY A 74 0.01 -0.23 -6.95
C GLY A 74 -0.46 -1.50 -6.27
N ALA A 75 0.45 -2.21 -5.62
CA ALA A 75 0.14 -3.46 -4.92
C ALA A 75 -0.97 -3.27 -3.87
N ALA A 76 -0.88 -2.24 -3.04
CA ALA A 76 -1.87 -1.99 -2.00
C ALA A 76 -3.26 -1.70 -2.60
N VAL A 77 -3.34 -0.79 -3.58
CA VAL A 77 -4.60 -0.31 -4.16
C VAL A 77 -5.23 -1.31 -5.11
N ILE A 78 -4.44 -1.96 -5.96
CA ILE A 78 -4.91 -3.04 -6.84
C ILE A 78 -5.43 -4.21 -6.00
N GLY A 79 -4.80 -4.46 -4.86
CA GLY A 79 -5.26 -5.44 -3.88
C GLY A 79 -6.64 -5.13 -3.28
N GLY A 80 -7.03 -3.85 -3.22
CA GLY A 80 -8.28 -3.40 -2.58
C GLY A 80 -8.08 -2.60 -1.29
N THR A 81 -6.84 -2.20 -0.96
CA THR A 81 -6.60 -1.24 0.12
C THR A 81 -7.07 0.14 -0.30
N SER A 82 -7.92 0.78 0.51
CA SER A 82 -8.50 2.07 0.13
C SER A 82 -7.49 3.21 0.22
N LEU A 83 -7.50 4.09 -0.79
CA LEU A 83 -6.67 5.30 -0.81
C LEU A 83 -7.10 6.34 0.22
N PHE A 84 -8.37 6.30 0.60
CA PHE A 84 -8.96 7.26 1.55
C PHE A 84 -8.93 6.76 3.00
N GLY A 85 -8.46 5.53 3.21
CA GLY A 85 -8.28 4.92 4.53
C GLY A 85 -9.55 4.32 5.14
N GLY A 86 -9.34 3.59 6.25
CA GLY A 86 -10.42 2.94 7.01
C GLY A 86 -10.92 1.61 6.43
N LYS A 87 -10.34 1.13 5.32
CA LYS A 87 -10.67 -0.16 4.69
C LYS A 87 -9.44 -0.81 4.05
N GLY A 88 -9.40 -2.14 4.06
CA GLY A 88 -8.37 -2.96 3.43
C GLY A 88 -7.70 -3.92 4.41
N LYS A 89 -7.23 -5.07 3.94
CA LYS A 89 -6.53 -6.07 4.76
C LYS A 89 -5.11 -6.30 4.23
N VAL A 90 -4.24 -6.82 5.09
CA VAL A 90 -2.87 -7.21 4.69
C VAL A 90 -2.89 -8.25 3.55
N SER A 91 -3.84 -9.18 3.57
CA SER A 91 -4.04 -10.17 2.49
C SER A 91 -4.27 -9.53 1.12
N ASP A 92 -4.99 -8.42 1.10
CA ASP A 92 -5.39 -7.72 -0.13
C ASP A 92 -4.15 -7.14 -0.80
N ALA A 93 -3.29 -6.45 -0.03
CA ALA A 93 -2.03 -5.92 -0.52
C ALA A 93 -1.06 -7.02 -1.02
N ILE A 94 -1.06 -8.20 -0.40
CA ILE A 94 -0.26 -9.35 -0.87
C ILE A 94 -0.77 -9.83 -2.24
N LEU A 95 -2.08 -9.97 -2.40
CA LEU A 95 -2.72 -10.33 -3.67
C LEU A 95 -2.46 -9.29 -4.76
N GLY A 96 -2.58 -8.00 -4.46
CA GLY A 96 -2.25 -6.94 -5.41
C GLY A 96 -0.76 -6.91 -5.76
N GLY A 97 0.12 -7.19 -4.80
CA GLY A 97 1.55 -7.35 -5.04
C GLY A 97 1.87 -8.51 -5.98
N LEU A 98 1.15 -9.63 -5.85
CA LEU A 98 1.24 -10.74 -6.79
C LEU A 98 0.83 -10.31 -8.21
N VAL A 99 -0.27 -9.55 -8.35
CA VAL A 99 -0.71 -9.03 -9.65
C VAL A 99 0.36 -8.14 -10.28
N VAL A 100 0.91 -7.18 -9.52
CA VAL A 100 1.98 -6.30 -10.02
C VAL A 100 3.22 -7.10 -10.40
N ALA A 101 3.59 -8.11 -9.61
CA ALA A 101 4.73 -8.99 -9.92
C ALA A 101 4.51 -9.79 -11.20
N VAL A 102 3.30 -10.32 -11.43
CA VAL A 102 2.95 -11.03 -12.67
C VAL A 102 3.02 -10.10 -13.87
N ILE A 103 2.55 -8.86 -13.76
CA ILE A 103 2.65 -7.86 -14.83
C ILE A 103 4.12 -7.57 -15.14
N ASP A 104 4.92 -7.24 -14.12
CA ASP A 104 6.31 -6.83 -14.31
C ASP A 104 7.19 -7.96 -14.90
N ASN A 105 7.04 -9.18 -14.36
CA ASN A 105 7.76 -10.36 -14.84
C ASN A 105 7.23 -10.86 -16.18
N GLY A 106 5.91 -10.95 -16.36
CA GLY A 106 5.30 -11.40 -17.61
C GLY A 106 5.67 -10.50 -18.79
N MET A 107 5.60 -9.18 -18.59
CA MET A 107 6.02 -8.22 -19.62
C MET A 107 7.54 -8.23 -19.84
N ALA A 108 8.34 -8.54 -18.82
CA ALA A 108 9.79 -8.74 -19.00
C ALA A 108 10.08 -9.92 -19.93
N LEU A 109 9.39 -11.05 -19.72
CA LEU A 109 9.55 -12.26 -20.54
C LEU A 109 9.13 -12.04 -21.99
N LEU A 110 8.14 -11.17 -22.21
CA LEU A 110 7.70 -10.76 -23.55
C LEU A 110 8.61 -9.70 -24.19
N GLY A 111 9.66 -9.24 -23.50
CA GLY A 111 10.62 -8.27 -24.03
C GLY A 111 10.13 -6.83 -24.07
N TYR A 112 9.08 -6.47 -23.34
CA TYR A 112 8.58 -5.10 -23.33
C TYR A 112 9.49 -4.15 -22.51
N PRO A 113 9.74 -2.93 -23.02
CA PRO A 113 10.53 -1.93 -22.31
C PRO A 113 9.81 -1.42 -21.05
N ALA A 114 10.60 -0.94 -20.08
CA ALA A 114 10.09 -0.48 -18.77
C ALA A 114 8.99 0.60 -18.89
N GLY A 115 9.06 1.48 -19.88
CA GLY A 115 8.03 2.50 -20.11
C GLY A 115 6.63 1.91 -20.34
N ILE A 116 6.54 0.81 -21.11
CA ILE A 116 5.25 0.15 -21.37
C ILE A 116 4.76 -0.54 -20.09
N LYS A 117 5.65 -1.15 -19.30
CA LYS A 117 5.29 -1.73 -18.00
C LYS A 117 4.68 -0.69 -17.07
N PHE A 118 5.26 0.52 -17.00
CA PHE A 118 4.71 1.60 -16.19
C PHE A 118 3.35 2.08 -16.67
N MET A 119 3.16 2.21 -17.99
CA MET A 119 1.85 2.58 -18.54
C MET A 119 0.78 1.55 -18.19
N VAL A 120 1.08 0.26 -18.31
CA VAL A 120 0.14 -0.82 -18.00
C VAL A 120 -0.16 -0.88 -16.50
N THR A 121 0.87 -0.94 -15.64
CA THR A 121 0.69 -0.97 -14.18
C THR A 121 -0.02 0.29 -13.69
N GLY A 122 0.30 1.46 -14.24
CA GLY A 122 -0.38 2.72 -13.95
C GLY A 122 -1.84 2.72 -14.39
N ALA A 123 -2.16 2.17 -15.56
CA ALA A 123 -3.55 2.02 -16.01
C ALA A 123 -4.35 1.10 -15.08
N VAL A 124 -3.78 -0.02 -14.65
CA VAL A 124 -4.43 -0.96 -13.71
C VAL A 124 -4.65 -0.28 -12.35
N LEU A 125 -3.65 0.44 -11.83
CA LEU A 125 -3.79 1.27 -10.63
C LEU A 125 -4.92 2.30 -10.78
N LEU A 126 -4.95 3.04 -11.89
CA LEU A 126 -5.96 4.08 -12.15
C LEU A 126 -7.37 3.49 -12.16
N ILE A 127 -7.56 2.35 -12.81
CA ILE A 127 -8.85 1.64 -12.83
C ILE A 127 -9.25 1.25 -11.40
N SER A 128 -8.34 0.61 -10.64
CA SER A 128 -8.63 0.20 -9.26
C SER A 128 -8.98 1.40 -8.35
N ALA A 129 -8.17 2.47 -8.42
CA ALA A 129 -8.39 3.69 -7.66
C ALA A 129 -9.71 4.39 -8.02
N THR A 130 -10.09 4.36 -9.30
CA THR A 130 -11.37 4.92 -9.75
C THR A 130 -12.55 4.13 -9.17
N ILE A 131 -12.45 2.80 -9.13
CA ILE A 131 -13.46 1.93 -8.51
C ILE A 131 -13.57 2.22 -7.01
N ASP A 132 -12.45 2.36 -6.29
CA ASP A 132 -12.44 2.74 -4.87
C ASP A 132 -13.12 4.10 -4.64
N ALA A 133 -12.80 5.10 -5.47
CA ALA A 133 -13.38 6.44 -5.37
C ALA A 133 -14.90 6.47 -5.66
N VAL A 134 -15.35 5.75 -6.69
CA VAL A 134 -16.77 5.72 -7.10
C VAL A 134 -17.62 4.91 -6.11
N SER A 135 -17.12 3.74 -5.67
CA SER A 135 -17.84 2.89 -4.71
C SER A 135 -18.10 3.61 -3.38
N ARG A 136 -17.19 4.48 -2.95
CA ARG A 136 -17.37 5.31 -1.75
C ARG A 136 -18.46 6.37 -1.90
N ARG A 137 -18.57 7.01 -3.08
CA ARG A 137 -19.65 7.98 -3.36
C ARG A 137 -21.03 7.32 -3.28
N GLY A 138 -21.16 6.11 -3.80
CA GLY A 138 -22.41 5.34 -3.71
C GLY A 138 -22.80 5.01 -2.26
N ALA A 139 -21.83 4.65 -1.42
CA ALA A 139 -22.08 4.31 0.00
C ALA A 139 -22.39 5.51 0.90
N SER A 140 -22.18 6.76 0.45
CA SER A 140 -22.57 7.97 1.19
C SER A 140 -23.92 8.54 0.74
N ALA A 141 -24.55 7.93 -0.29
CA ALA A 141 -25.82 8.37 -0.88
C ALA A 141 -27.03 7.51 -0.44
N THR A 142 -26.83 6.60 0.51
CA THR A 142 -27.86 5.73 1.15
C THR A 142 -27.69 5.79 2.66
#